data_AF-A0A2J8WRP0-F1
#
_entry.id   AF-A0A2J8WRP0-F1
#
_cell.length_a   1.000
_cell.length_b   1.000
_cell.length_c   1.000
_cell.angle_alpha   90.00
_cell.angle_beta   90.00
_cell.angle_gamma   90.00
#
_symmetry.space_group_name_H-M   'P 1'
#
loop_
_entity.id
_entity.type
_entity.pdbx_description
1 polymer ?
#
loop_
_entity_poly.entity_id
_entity_poly.type
_entity_poly.pdbx_seq_one_letter_code
_entity_poly.pdbx_strand_id
1 'polypeptide(L)'
;FTLYAVDTRGRHSELSTVTLRTACPLVDDNKAEEIADKIYNLYNGYTSGKEQQMAYNTLMEVSASMLFRVQHHYNSHYEKFGDFVWRSEDELGPSLLESFMSLQDINLLERPPGRPQRPGNPLSNVSWRISEIAPTSHTDMSAGIKETAS
;
A
#
# COMPACT_ATOMS: atom_id res chain seq x y z
N PHE A 1 -9.71 4.90 13.23
CA PHE A 1 -10.94 4.29 13.77
C PHE A 1 -11.49 5.16 14.88
N THR A 2 -12.79 5.40 14.92
CA THR A 2 -13.48 6.14 15.98
C THR A 2 -14.62 5.29 16.54
N LEU A 3 -14.77 5.27 17.86
CA LEU A 3 -15.76 4.44 18.55
C LEU A 3 -16.49 5.26 19.61
N TYR A 4 -17.81 5.08 19.71
CA TYR A 4 -18.64 5.62 20.78
C TYR A 4 -19.76 4.62 21.11
N ALA A 5 -20.22 4.65 22.36
CA ALA A 5 -21.37 3.86 22.81
C ALA A 5 -22.65 4.70 22.75
N VAL A 6 -23.80 4.04 22.55
CA VAL A 6 -25.12 4.64 22.58
C VAL A 6 -25.95 3.95 23.66
N ASP A 7 -26.40 4.73 24.65
CA ASP A 7 -27.28 4.26 25.72
C ASP A 7 -28.71 4.03 25.19
N THR A 8 -29.51 3.30 25.96
CA THR A 8 -30.94 3.04 25.80
C THR A 8 -31.82 4.31 25.68
N ARG A 9 -31.26 5.48 25.96
CA ARG A 9 -31.94 6.78 25.80
C ARG A 9 -31.44 7.58 24.59
N GLY A 10 -30.61 6.96 23.74
CA GLY A 10 -29.98 7.60 22.58
C GLY A 10 -28.84 8.56 22.95
N ARG A 11 -28.32 8.50 24.19
CA ARG A 11 -27.20 9.34 24.62
C ARG A 11 -25.88 8.72 24.17
N HIS A 12 -24.99 9.55 23.64
CA HIS A 12 -23.67 9.10 23.19
C HIS A 12 -22.64 9.20 24.32
N SER A 13 -21.72 8.25 24.39
CA SER A 13 -20.52 8.37 25.22
C SER A 13 -19.52 9.35 24.63
N GLU A 14 -18.48 9.69 25.39
CA GLU A 14 -17.30 10.36 24.86
C GLU A 14 -16.67 9.53 23.72
N LEU A 15 -16.14 10.23 22.70
CA LEU A 15 -15.59 9.62 21.50
C LEU A 15 -14.17 9.09 21.77
N SER A 16 -13.94 7.82 21.49
CA SER A 16 -12.60 7.24 21.49
C SER A 16 -12.03 7.19 20.06
N THR A 17 -10.84 7.76 19.86
CA THR A 17 -10.18 7.81 18.55
C THR A 17 -8.86 7.05 18.56
N VAL A 18 -8.70 6.13 17.62
CA VAL A 18 -7.47 5.36 17.39
C VAL A 18 -6.98 5.63 15.98
N THR A 19 -5.76 6.16 15.85
CA THR A 19 -5.04 6.30 14.58
C THR A 19 -3.95 5.24 14.52
N LEU A 20 -3.87 4.51 13.40
CA LEU A 20 -2.86 3.48 13.18
C LEU A 20 -2.31 3.63 11.76
N ARG A 21 -1.01 3.36 11.60
CA ARG A 21 -0.39 3.14 10.29
C ARG A 21 -0.40 1.64 9.99
N THR A 22 -0.87 1.24 8.83
CA THR A 22 -0.84 -0.16 8.38
C THR A 22 0.57 -0.54 7.93
N ALA A 23 0.88 -1.84 7.97
CA ALA A 23 2.15 -2.34 7.44
C ALA A 23 2.32 -1.97 5.95
N CYS A 24 3.57 -1.80 5.53
CA CYS A 24 3.89 -1.57 4.12
C CYS A 24 3.33 -2.74 3.28
N PRO A 25 2.74 -2.46 2.11
CA PRO A 25 2.28 -3.52 1.21
C PRO A 25 3.46 -4.42 0.84
N LEU A 26 3.16 -5.70 0.63
CA LEU A 26 4.18 -6.66 0.25
C LEU A 26 4.72 -6.30 -1.15
N VAL A 27 6.04 -6.15 -1.24
CA VAL A 27 6.75 -5.86 -2.50
C VAL A 27 7.59 -7.08 -2.86
N ASP A 28 7.54 -7.51 -4.12
CA ASP A 28 8.38 -8.58 -4.64
C ASP A 28 9.68 -7.97 -5.19
N ASP A 29 10.78 -8.16 -4.46
CA ASP A 29 12.05 -7.52 -4.81
C ASP A 29 12.65 -8.07 -6.10
N ASN A 30 12.47 -9.36 -6.40
CA ASN A 30 13.02 -9.93 -7.65
C ASN A 30 12.34 -9.28 -8.86
N LYS A 31 11.02 -9.06 -8.75
CA LYS A 31 10.26 -8.38 -9.79
C LYS A 31 10.64 -6.90 -9.88
N ALA A 32 10.94 -6.26 -8.75
CA ALA A 32 11.41 -4.87 -8.74
C ALA A 32 12.78 -4.73 -9.43
N GLU A 33 13.70 -5.66 -9.20
CA GLU A 33 15.00 -5.72 -9.87
C GLU A 33 14.85 -5.94 -11.38
N GLU A 34 14.02 -6.90 -11.82
CA GLU A 34 13.73 -7.13 -13.25
C GLU A 34 13.18 -5.88 -13.95
N ILE A 35 12.28 -5.15 -13.28
CA ILE A 35 11.72 -3.91 -13.83
C ILE A 35 12.80 -2.82 -13.89
N ALA A 36 13.69 -2.72 -12.90
CA ALA A 36 14.80 -1.75 -12.93
C ALA A 36 15.70 -1.99 -14.14
N ASP A 37 16.09 -3.24 -14.39
CA ASP A 37 16.89 -3.64 -15.55
C ASP A 37 16.16 -3.36 -16.88
N LYS A 38 14.86 -3.66 -16.94
CA LYS A 38 14.03 -3.38 -18.12
C LYS A 38 13.99 -1.89 -18.42
N ILE A 39 13.79 -1.05 -17.41
CA ILE A 39 13.75 0.41 -17.57
C ILE A 39 15.11 0.96 -17.99
N TYR A 40 16.20 0.44 -17.42
CA TYR A 40 17.55 0.80 -17.85
C TYR A 40 17.78 0.49 -19.34
N ASN A 41 17.38 -0.70 -19.77
CA ASN A 41 17.48 -1.10 -21.18
C ASN A 41 16.62 -0.23 -22.10
N LEU A 42 15.39 0.12 -21.70
CA LEU A 42 14.53 1.05 -22.44
C LEU A 42 15.15 2.45 -22.51
N TYR A 43 15.76 2.93 -21.41
CA TYR A 43 16.40 4.24 -21.34
C TYR A 43 17.68 4.33 -22.19
N ASN A 44 18.45 3.25 -22.29
CA ASN A 44 19.59 3.18 -23.21
C ASN A 44 19.19 2.94 -24.66
N GLY A 45 18.02 2.31 -24.87
CA GLY A 45 17.49 1.98 -26.19
C GLY A 45 16.82 3.14 -26.90
N TYR A 46 16.57 4.27 -26.21
CA TYR A 46 15.75 5.39 -26.68
C TYR A 46 16.12 5.89 -28.08
N THR A 47 15.50 5.25 -29.05
CA THR A 47 15.55 5.59 -30.47
C THR A 47 14.14 5.72 -31.01
N SER A 48 13.11 5.30 -30.25
CA SER A 48 11.69 5.40 -30.61
C SER A 48 10.80 5.82 -29.44
N GLY A 49 9.88 6.77 -29.64
CA GLY A 49 8.87 7.16 -28.64
C GLY A 49 7.93 6.01 -28.20
N LYS A 50 7.95 4.86 -28.88
CA LYS A 50 7.27 3.64 -28.41
C LYS A 50 7.93 3.06 -27.15
N GLU A 51 9.25 3.14 -27.04
CA GLU A 51 9.99 2.69 -25.87
C GLU A 51 9.70 3.61 -24.68
N GLN A 52 9.52 4.93 -24.94
CA GLN A 52 9.17 5.92 -23.91
C GLN A 52 7.79 5.61 -23.34
N GLN A 53 6.82 5.37 -24.21
CA GLN A 53 5.48 4.99 -23.78
C GLN A 53 5.47 3.64 -23.05
N MET A 54 6.31 2.69 -23.46
CA MET A 54 6.41 1.39 -22.79
C MET A 54 7.02 1.50 -21.38
N ALA A 55 8.06 2.32 -21.22
CA ALA A 55 8.65 2.62 -19.93
C ALA A 55 7.62 3.31 -19.02
N TYR A 56 6.92 4.34 -19.55
CA TYR A 56 5.84 5.04 -18.84
C TYR A 56 4.77 4.06 -18.35
N ASN A 57 4.22 3.25 -19.24
CA ASN A 57 3.15 2.31 -18.90
C ASN A 57 3.63 1.30 -17.85
N THR A 58 4.86 0.80 -17.98
CA THR A 58 5.41 -0.15 -16.99
C THR A 58 5.53 0.50 -15.60
N LEU A 59 5.94 1.77 -15.52
CA LEU A 59 6.07 2.49 -14.24
C LEU A 59 4.71 2.91 -13.66
N MET A 60 3.71 3.21 -14.51
CA MET A 60 2.35 3.53 -14.08
C MET A 60 1.51 2.30 -13.69
N GLU A 61 1.82 1.13 -14.25
CA GLU A 61 1.14 -0.13 -13.90
C GLU A 61 1.55 -0.68 -12.53
N VAL A 62 2.73 -0.28 -12.02
CA VAL A 62 3.22 -0.74 -10.72
C VAL A 62 2.74 0.15 -9.58
N SER A 63 2.59 -0.45 -8.39
CA SER A 63 2.22 0.32 -7.20
C SER A 63 3.35 1.24 -6.75
N ALA A 64 2.99 2.33 -6.08
CA ALA A 64 3.89 3.25 -5.38
C ALA A 64 5.07 2.55 -4.65
N SER A 65 4.78 1.49 -3.89
CA SER A 65 5.81 0.76 -3.13
C SER A 65 6.73 -0.10 -4.00
N MET A 66 6.22 -0.66 -5.11
CA MET A 66 7.05 -1.36 -6.10
C MET A 66 7.98 -0.35 -6.79
N LEU A 67 7.46 0.80 -7.18
CA LEU A 67 8.21 1.86 -7.87
C LEU A 67 9.41 2.35 -7.03
N PHE A 68 9.21 2.49 -5.71
CA PHE A 68 10.30 2.82 -4.79
C PHE A 68 11.40 1.75 -4.75
N ARG A 69 11.04 0.45 -4.76
CA ARG A 69 12.05 -0.63 -4.86
C ARG A 69 12.76 -0.62 -6.20
N VAL A 70 12.03 -0.42 -7.29
CA VAL A 70 12.62 -0.30 -8.64
C VAL A 70 13.66 0.82 -8.67
N GLN A 71 13.33 1.98 -8.11
CA GLN A 71 14.27 3.10 -7.98
C GLN A 71 15.50 2.71 -7.15
N HIS A 72 15.31 2.06 -6.00
CA HIS A 72 16.43 1.62 -5.14
C HIS A 72 17.37 0.65 -5.87
N HIS A 73 16.83 -0.37 -6.56
CA HIS A 73 17.63 -1.29 -7.37
C HIS A 73 18.31 -0.55 -8.52
N TYR A 74 17.58 0.28 -9.25
CA TYR A 74 18.14 1.03 -10.35
C TYR A 74 19.33 1.89 -9.90
N ASN A 75 19.19 2.64 -8.81
CA ASN A 75 20.28 3.46 -8.30
C ASN A 75 21.44 2.59 -7.80
N SER A 76 21.17 1.48 -7.10
CA SER A 76 22.22 0.54 -6.67
C SER A 76 23.07 0.01 -7.83
N HIS A 77 22.47 -0.23 -9.01
CA HIS A 77 23.18 -0.79 -10.16
C HIS A 77 23.69 0.26 -11.16
N TYR A 78 22.96 1.37 -11.33
CA TYR A 78 23.10 2.30 -12.45
C TYR A 78 23.28 3.76 -12.04
N GLU A 79 23.40 4.10 -10.74
CA GLU A 79 23.65 5.49 -10.28
C GLU A 79 24.83 6.15 -11.00
N LYS A 80 25.84 5.36 -11.40
CA LYS A 80 27.00 5.83 -12.20
C LYS A 80 26.63 6.42 -13.57
N PHE A 81 25.45 6.11 -14.10
CA PHE A 81 24.98 6.53 -15.43
C PHE A 81 23.85 7.58 -15.38
N GLY A 82 23.53 8.06 -14.17
CA GLY A 82 22.49 9.04 -13.89
C GLY A 82 21.46 8.47 -12.91
N ASP A 83 21.05 9.32 -11.96
CA ASP A 83 20.00 8.97 -11.00
C ASP A 83 18.68 8.67 -11.73
N PHE A 84 17.94 7.68 -11.25
CA PHE A 84 16.68 7.23 -11.82
C PHE A 84 15.67 8.39 -11.97
N VAL A 85 15.60 9.28 -10.97
CA VAL A 85 14.69 10.43 -10.97
C VAL A 85 15.05 11.39 -12.09
N TRP A 86 16.34 11.74 -12.20
CA TRP A 86 16.84 12.64 -13.23
C TRP A 86 16.58 12.11 -14.65
N ARG A 87 16.80 10.80 -14.85
CA ARG A 87 16.54 10.10 -16.12
C ARG A 87 15.05 10.03 -16.44
N SER A 88 14.21 9.79 -15.44
CA SER A 88 12.77 9.66 -15.64
C SER A 88 12.09 11.02 -15.84
N GLU A 89 12.61 12.09 -15.25
CA GLU A 89 12.15 13.46 -15.49
C GLU A 89 12.36 13.87 -16.94
N ASP A 90 13.57 13.64 -17.47
CA ASP A 90 13.96 14.00 -18.84
C ASP A 90 13.14 13.25 -19.90
N GLU A 91 12.83 11.97 -19.64
CA GLU A 91 12.25 11.06 -20.63
C GLU A 91 10.73 10.90 -20.51
N LEU A 92 10.15 11.12 -19.33
CA LEU A 92 8.73 10.82 -19.04
C LEU A 92 7.94 12.02 -18.49
N GLY A 93 8.61 13.12 -18.11
CA GLY A 93 7.98 14.38 -17.73
C GLY A 93 7.40 14.47 -16.30
N PRO A 94 6.84 15.64 -15.93
CA PRO A 94 6.61 16.04 -14.54
C PRO A 94 5.51 15.27 -13.80
N SER A 95 4.54 14.68 -14.50
CA SER A 95 3.45 13.91 -13.88
C SER A 95 3.93 12.61 -13.21
N LEU A 96 5.02 12.03 -13.72
CA LEU A 96 5.66 10.89 -13.08
C LEU A 96 6.43 11.34 -11.83
N LEU A 97 7.08 12.51 -11.91
CA LEU A 97 7.85 13.11 -10.82
C LEU A 97 6.99 13.39 -9.60
N GLU A 98 5.76 13.89 -9.79
CA GLU A 98 4.82 14.12 -8.69
C GLU A 98 4.46 12.80 -7.98
N SER A 99 4.31 11.71 -8.75
CA SER A 99 4.14 10.37 -8.18
C SER A 99 5.39 9.97 -7.38
N PHE A 100 6.60 10.18 -7.89
CA PHE A 100 7.86 9.92 -7.17
C PHE A 100 8.03 10.74 -5.89
N MET A 101 7.69 12.02 -5.92
CA MET A 101 7.79 12.90 -4.75
C MET A 101 6.82 12.48 -3.65
N SER A 102 5.63 11.96 -4.01
CA SER A 102 4.72 11.35 -3.04
C SER A 102 5.26 10.06 -2.40
N LEU A 103 6.28 9.42 -3.01
CA LEU A 103 6.93 8.22 -2.46
C LEU A 103 8.04 8.53 -1.46
N GLN A 104 8.58 9.75 -1.44
CA GLN A 104 9.60 10.13 -0.44
C GLN A 104 9.05 10.10 1.00
N ASP A 105 7.72 10.19 1.16
CA ASP A 105 7.04 9.95 2.44
C ASP A 105 7.05 8.47 2.88
N ILE A 106 7.38 7.53 1.99
CA ILE A 106 7.54 6.09 2.26
C ILE A 106 9.00 5.77 2.65
N ASN A 107 9.58 6.58 3.54
CA ASN A 107 10.94 6.41 4.06
C ASN A 107 11.14 5.16 4.96
N LEU A 108 10.29 4.13 4.79
CA LEU A 108 10.31 2.85 5.51
C LEU A 108 10.92 1.69 4.69
N LEU A 109 11.25 1.91 3.41
CA LEU A 109 11.83 0.86 2.55
C LEU A 109 13.37 0.83 2.48
N GLU A 110 14.08 1.73 3.16
CA GLU A 110 15.55 1.68 3.30
C GLU A 110 16.05 0.41 4.03
N ARG A 111 15.14 -0.37 4.64
CA ARG A 111 15.51 -1.66 5.23
C ARG A 111 15.60 -2.75 4.15
N PRO A 112 16.65 -3.60 4.19
CA PRO A 112 16.74 -4.76 3.34
C PRO A 112 15.46 -5.59 3.52
N PRO A 113 14.88 -6.09 2.42
CA PRO A 113 13.63 -6.83 2.49
C PRO A 113 13.82 -8.06 3.36
N GLY A 114 13.18 -8.06 4.53
CA GLY A 114 12.93 -9.30 5.24
C GLY A 114 12.04 -10.14 4.32
N ARG A 115 12.47 -11.36 3.98
CA ARG A 115 11.66 -12.28 3.18
C ARG A 115 10.23 -12.28 3.71
N PRO A 116 9.20 -12.34 2.84
CA PRO A 116 7.82 -12.46 3.27
C PRO A 116 7.66 -13.66 4.20
N GLN A 117 7.68 -13.42 5.52
CA GLN A 117 7.40 -14.47 6.49
C GLN A 117 5.90 -14.44 6.72
N ARG A 118 5.21 -15.46 6.21
CA ARG A 118 3.85 -15.71 6.67
C ARG A 118 3.91 -15.93 8.18
N PRO A 119 2.97 -15.37 8.96
CA PRO A 119 2.86 -15.75 10.36
C PRO A 119 2.77 -17.29 10.43
N GLY A 120 3.66 -17.90 11.22
CA GLY A 120 3.85 -19.36 11.24
C GLY A 120 2.60 -20.15 11.60
N ASN A 121 1.61 -19.48 12.20
CA ASN A 121 0.26 -19.98 12.44
C ASN A 121 -0.77 -18.99 11.88
N PRO A 122 -1.86 -19.46 11.25
CA PRO A 122 -3.00 -18.61 10.91
C PRO A 122 -3.54 -17.95 12.18
N LEU A 123 -3.76 -16.64 12.15
CA LEU A 123 -4.49 -15.94 13.22
C LEU A 123 -5.97 -16.34 13.11
N SER A 124 -6.51 -16.93 14.17
CA SER A 124 -7.94 -17.18 14.28
C SER A 124 -8.64 -15.91 14.74
N ASN A 125 -9.49 -15.34 13.89
CA ASN A 125 -10.42 -14.28 14.28
C ASN A 125 -11.77 -14.91 14.59
N VAL A 126 -12.39 -14.51 15.70
CA VAL A 126 -13.75 -14.95 16.02
C VAL A 126 -14.72 -14.15 15.16
N SER A 127 -15.54 -14.84 14.36
CA SER A 127 -16.58 -14.19 13.56
C SER A 127 -17.93 -14.39 14.25
N TRP A 128 -18.46 -13.31 14.84
CA TRP A 128 -19.80 -13.30 15.41
C TRP A 128 -20.84 -12.88 14.37
N ARG A 129 -21.98 -13.57 14.36
CA ARG A 129 -23.17 -13.17 13.61
C ARG A 129 -24.38 -13.11 14.53
N ILE A 130 -25.20 -12.09 14.32
CA ILE A 130 -26.52 -11.95 14.95
C ILE A 130 -27.42 -13.10 14.49
N SER A 131 -27.91 -13.89 15.43
CA SER A 131 -28.74 -15.08 15.17
C SER A 131 -30.23 -14.78 15.32
N GLU A 132 -30.59 -13.75 16.10
CA GLU A 132 -31.97 -13.32 16.34
C GLU A 132 -32.03 -11.80 16.53
N ILE A 133 -32.99 -11.14 15.87
CA ILE A 133 -33.19 -9.69 15.95
C ILE A 133 -34.29 -9.43 16.99
N ALA A 134 -33.95 -8.75 18.10
CA ALA A 134 -34.93 -8.40 19.13
C ALA A 134 -35.94 -7.35 18.62
N PRO A 135 -37.23 -7.42 19.02
CA PRO A 135 -38.23 -6.44 18.63
C PRO A 135 -37.91 -5.07 19.24
N THR A 136 -37.78 -4.06 18.39
CA THR A 136 -37.40 -2.70 18.78
C THR A 136 -38.56 -1.95 19.44
N SER A 137 -38.72 -2.08 20.75
CA SER A 137 -39.42 -1.10 21.57
C SER A 137 -38.46 -0.60 22.66
N HIS A 138 -38.03 0.66 22.51
CA HIS A 138 -37.09 1.36 23.39
C HIS A 138 -35.76 0.61 23.65
N THR A 139 -34.90 0.65 22.63
CA THR A 139 -33.46 0.91 22.76
C THR A 139 -32.60 -0.03 23.64
N ASP A 140 -33.08 -1.19 24.07
CA ASP A 140 -32.22 -2.20 24.70
C ASP A 140 -31.59 -3.09 23.62
N MET A 141 -30.67 -2.50 22.85
CA MET A 141 -30.23 -3.04 21.56
C MET A 141 -29.04 -3.98 21.64
N SER A 142 -28.31 -4.11 22.76
CA SER A 142 -27.13 -4.99 22.85
C SER A 142 -27.28 -6.16 23.82
N ALA A 143 -27.98 -5.98 24.94
CA ALA A 143 -28.12 -7.03 25.96
C ALA A 143 -29.06 -8.18 25.55
N GLY A 144 -29.97 -7.94 24.60
CA GLY A 144 -30.92 -8.93 24.09
C GLY A 144 -30.53 -9.61 22.77
N ILE A 145 -29.37 -9.28 22.19
CA ILE A 145 -28.91 -9.88 20.94
C ILE A 145 -28.36 -11.27 21.21
N LYS A 146 -28.90 -12.29 20.52
CA LYS A 146 -28.28 -13.61 20.47
C LYS A 146 -27.25 -13.64 19.35
N GLU A 147 -26.04 -14.03 19.67
CA GLU A 147 -24.92 -14.13 18.72
C GLU A 147 -24.42 -15.57 18.62
N THR A 148 -24.03 -15.96 17.42
CA THR A 148 -23.36 -17.23 17.12
C THR A 148 -21.95 -16.94 16.63
N ALA A 149 -20.95 -17.58 17.24
CA ALA A 149 -19.56 -17.56 16.77
C ALA A 149 -19.29 -18.73 15.82
N SER A 150 -18.37 -18.50 14.87
CA SER A 150 -17.71 -19.53 14.08
C SER A 150 -16.21 -19.28 14.03
#